data_AF-M7WF60-F1
#
_entry.id   AF-M7WF60-F1
#
_cell.length_a   1.000
_cell.length_b   1.000
_cell.length_c   1.000
_cell.angle_alpha   90.00
_cell.angle_beta   90.00
_cell.angle_gamma   90.00
#
_symmetry.space_group_name_H-M   'P 1'
#
loop_
_entity.id
_entity.type
_entity.pdbx_description
1 polymer ?
#
loop_
_entity_poly.entity_id
_entity_poly.type
_entity_poly.pdbx_seq_one_letter_code
_entity_poly.pdbx_strand_id
1 'polypeptide(L)'
;MAITATSSTPPLSPAEVAQIPSPSLPIGPQISHLLSEFTTLSIQLFTILSTTSPSASAGSKASTAEIYESLGALDAKLARLLVMSAEHQRRQQRVEALISTLRTLDSTWHESASTLHSCVSSLDPIVASGALDRTAISTAQSASLTPSQILSYARLLAPFTSAPPSSLFPPEIKLKGVGATDPTGRSLPMGAIPPFPTEAAMRRGRLQFGREGLMQGLGATEEVGARRDGPAAPAEPAIPKADAAARLEQEAKAHQVTAAGGAGAAPPHPGSGDGMDVEEFEFDLDLNPDL
;
A
#
# COMPACT_ATOMS: atom_id res chain seq x y z
N MET A 1 19.94 -9.09 -16.53
CA MET A 1 19.88 -8.39 -17.83
C MET A 1 21.30 -8.04 -18.23
N ALA A 2 21.79 -8.64 -19.31
CA ALA A 2 23.17 -8.52 -19.78
C ALA A 2 23.36 -7.19 -20.51
N ILE A 3 24.30 -6.37 -20.05
CA ILE A 3 24.70 -5.13 -20.72
C ILE A 3 25.78 -5.53 -21.74
N THR A 4 25.38 -5.81 -22.97
CA THR A 4 26.31 -5.98 -24.09
C THR A 4 26.83 -4.61 -24.49
N ALA A 5 27.96 -4.19 -23.91
CA ALA A 5 28.65 -2.99 -24.33
C ALA A 5 29.36 -3.26 -25.67
N THR A 6 28.70 -2.93 -26.78
CA THR A 6 29.34 -2.79 -28.08
C THR A 6 30.16 -1.50 -28.09
N SER A 7 31.38 -1.54 -27.56
CA SER A 7 32.34 -0.42 -27.66
C SER A 7 32.97 -0.41 -29.04
N SER A 8 32.25 0.11 -30.03
CA SER A 8 32.81 0.57 -31.30
C SER A 8 33.56 1.87 -31.03
N THR A 9 34.76 1.78 -30.46
CA THR A 9 35.65 2.93 -30.30
C THR A 9 36.13 3.39 -31.69
N PRO A 10 35.94 4.66 -32.06
CA PRO A 10 36.41 5.18 -33.35
C PRO A 10 37.95 5.09 -33.44
N PRO A 11 38.51 4.89 -34.64
CA PRO A 11 39.95 4.90 -34.83
C PRO A 11 40.53 6.27 -34.48
N LEU A 12 41.69 6.27 -33.81
CA LEU A 12 42.37 7.49 -33.38
C LEU A 12 42.77 8.34 -34.59
N SER A 13 42.55 9.65 -34.49
CA SER A 13 43.01 10.60 -35.50
C SER A 13 44.54 10.71 -35.49
N PRO A 14 45.20 11.08 -36.61
CA PRO A 14 46.66 11.14 -36.68
C PRO A 14 47.27 12.20 -35.72
N ALA A 15 46.51 13.24 -35.37
CA ALA A 15 46.91 14.24 -34.38
C ALA A 15 46.93 13.68 -32.95
N GLU A 16 46.02 12.77 -32.64
CA GLU A 16 45.91 12.08 -31.36
C GLU A 16 47.02 11.03 -31.18
N VAL A 17 47.41 10.36 -32.26
CA VAL A 17 48.52 9.39 -32.28
C VAL A 17 49.85 10.05 -31.87
N ALA A 18 50.07 11.30 -32.27
CA ALA A 18 51.27 12.05 -31.90
C ALA A 18 51.38 12.36 -30.41
N GLN A 19 50.25 12.31 -29.67
CA GLN A 19 50.20 12.60 -28.24
C GLN A 19 50.37 11.36 -27.35
N ILE A 20 50.61 10.17 -27.91
CA ILE A 20 50.75 8.94 -27.13
C ILE A 20 52.12 8.91 -26.42
N PRO A 21 52.16 8.68 -25.08
CA PRO A 21 51.04 8.35 -24.20
C PRO A 21 50.34 9.59 -23.62
N SER A 22 49.02 9.66 -23.75
CA SER A 22 48.19 10.77 -23.25
C SER A 22 47.09 10.27 -22.30
N PRO A 23 46.87 10.97 -21.17
CA PRO A 23 45.84 10.60 -20.19
C PRO A 23 44.42 11.01 -20.60
N SER A 24 44.30 11.90 -21.59
CA SER A 24 43.02 12.40 -22.11
C SER A 24 42.34 11.43 -23.07
N LEU A 25 43.07 10.45 -23.60
CA LEU A 25 42.57 9.54 -24.60
C LEU A 25 42.19 8.18 -23.99
N PRO A 26 41.20 7.47 -24.58
CA PRO A 26 40.87 6.12 -24.15
C PRO A 26 42.07 5.17 -24.29
N ILE A 27 42.35 4.42 -23.23
CA ILE A 27 43.54 3.54 -23.10
C ILE A 27 43.50 2.38 -24.10
N GLY A 28 42.33 1.80 -24.34
CA GLY A 28 42.13 0.66 -25.25
C GLY A 28 42.65 0.91 -26.68
N PRO A 29 42.18 1.95 -27.39
CA PRO A 29 42.63 2.22 -28.75
C PRO A 29 44.10 2.65 -28.83
N GLN A 30 44.65 3.29 -27.78
CA GLN A 30 46.08 3.59 -27.72
C GLN A 30 46.94 2.32 -27.69
N ILE A 31 46.55 1.31 -26.90
CA ILE A 31 47.26 0.01 -26.85
C ILE A 31 47.17 -0.69 -28.20
N SER A 32 45.99 -0.77 -28.81
CA SER A 32 45.84 -1.43 -30.11
C SER A 32 46.64 -0.73 -31.20
N HIS A 33 46.73 0.61 -31.16
CA HIS A 33 47.55 1.36 -32.10
C HIS A 33 49.03 1.03 -31.93
N LEU A 34 49.58 1.11 -30.70
CA LEU A 34 50.98 0.78 -30.42
C LEU A 34 51.32 -0.67 -30.79
N LEU A 35 50.42 -1.61 -30.54
CA LEU A 35 50.60 -3.00 -30.95
C LEU A 35 50.60 -3.15 -32.48
N SER A 36 49.70 -2.46 -33.18
CA SER A 36 49.70 -2.47 -34.65
C SER A 36 51.00 -1.89 -35.22
N GLU A 37 51.50 -0.80 -34.64
CA GLU A 37 52.76 -0.16 -35.02
C GLU A 37 53.97 -1.05 -34.72
N PHE A 38 53.96 -1.75 -33.59
CA PHE A 38 54.97 -2.76 -33.27
C PHE A 38 54.96 -3.90 -34.29
N THR A 39 53.79 -4.38 -34.70
CA THR A 39 53.69 -5.45 -35.72
C THR A 39 54.18 -4.99 -37.08
N THR A 40 53.86 -3.76 -37.50
CA THR A 40 54.31 -3.23 -38.80
C THR A 40 55.82 -3.06 -38.83
N LEU A 41 56.43 -2.49 -37.77
CA LEU A 41 57.89 -2.35 -37.66
C LEU A 41 58.59 -3.71 -37.60
N SER A 42 58.03 -4.70 -36.90
CA SER A 42 58.57 -6.06 -36.85
C SER A 42 58.56 -6.74 -38.22
N ILE A 43 57.48 -6.57 -38.99
CA ILE A 43 57.37 -7.08 -40.36
C ILE A 43 58.38 -6.37 -41.28
N GLN A 44 58.55 -5.06 -41.13
CA GLN A 44 59.54 -4.28 -41.90
C GLN A 44 60.96 -4.74 -41.60
N LEU A 45 61.31 -4.95 -40.32
CA LEU A 45 62.60 -5.49 -39.90
C LEU A 45 62.85 -6.85 -40.54
N PHE A 46 61.90 -7.77 -40.44
CA PHE A 46 62.02 -9.11 -41.04
C PHE A 46 62.16 -9.05 -42.56
N THR A 47 61.46 -8.14 -43.22
CA THR A 47 61.56 -7.91 -44.67
C THR A 47 62.95 -7.39 -45.05
N ILE A 48 63.50 -6.44 -44.30
CA ILE A 48 64.85 -5.91 -44.53
C ILE A 48 65.89 -7.02 -44.33
N LEU A 49 65.79 -7.81 -43.25
CA LEU A 49 66.71 -8.93 -43.01
C LEU A 49 66.61 -10.03 -44.08
N SER A 50 65.40 -10.31 -44.58
CA SER A 50 65.19 -11.33 -45.61
C SER A 50 65.68 -10.91 -47.00
N THR A 51 65.68 -9.59 -47.28
CA THR A 51 66.11 -9.03 -48.57
C THR A 51 67.58 -8.63 -48.60
N THR A 52 68.21 -8.38 -47.45
CA THR A 52 69.65 -8.12 -47.34
C THR A 52 70.45 -9.44 -47.28
N SER A 53 70.76 -9.97 -48.46
CA SER A 53 71.74 -11.06 -48.63
C SER A 53 73.13 -10.60 -48.12
N PRO A 54 73.92 -11.47 -47.44
CA PRO A 54 75.16 -11.08 -46.75
C PRO A 54 76.28 -10.53 -47.66
N SER A 55 76.13 -10.61 -48.99
CA SER A 55 77.14 -10.20 -49.98
C SER A 55 77.11 -8.70 -50.36
N ALA A 56 76.15 -7.90 -49.87
CA ALA A 56 76.00 -6.48 -50.25
C ALA A 56 76.03 -5.49 -49.04
N SER A 57 76.64 -5.89 -47.92
CA SER A 57 76.36 -5.35 -46.58
C SER A 57 77.11 -4.07 -46.13
N ALA A 58 77.66 -3.25 -47.04
CA ALA A 58 78.43 -2.06 -46.63
C ALA A 58 77.59 -0.76 -46.48
N GLY A 59 76.36 -0.69 -47.02
CA GLY A 59 75.62 0.59 -47.15
C GLY A 59 74.35 0.77 -46.31
N SER A 60 73.71 -0.30 -45.79
CA SER A 60 72.36 -0.21 -45.19
C SER A 60 72.31 -0.23 -43.66
N LYS A 61 73.45 -0.06 -42.96
CA LYS A 61 73.50 -0.07 -41.49
C LYS A 61 72.61 1.00 -40.84
N ALA A 62 72.36 2.11 -41.54
CA ALA A 62 71.49 3.18 -41.07
C ALA A 62 70.01 2.74 -40.94
N SER A 63 69.49 1.90 -41.84
CA SER A 63 68.05 1.58 -41.86
C SER A 63 67.59 0.62 -40.76
N THR A 64 68.46 -0.28 -40.30
CA THR A 64 68.11 -1.23 -39.22
C THR A 64 68.26 -0.58 -37.84
N ALA A 65 69.23 0.33 -37.66
CA ALA A 65 69.43 1.06 -36.41
C ALA A 65 68.21 1.95 -36.06
N GLU A 66 67.66 2.66 -37.04
CA GLU A 66 66.45 3.49 -36.87
C GLU A 66 65.22 2.65 -36.46
N ILE A 67 65.09 1.43 -36.98
CA ILE A 67 64.00 0.52 -36.61
C ILE A 67 64.17 0.01 -35.17
N TYR A 68 65.39 -0.31 -34.74
CA TYR A 68 65.63 -0.69 -33.34
C TYR A 68 65.37 0.47 -32.37
N GLU A 69 65.74 1.70 -32.73
CA GLU A 69 65.49 2.88 -31.91
C GLU A 69 63.98 3.18 -31.77
N SER A 70 63.24 3.10 -32.88
CA SER A 70 61.77 3.25 -32.87
C SER A 70 61.07 2.14 -32.08
N LEU A 71 61.54 0.89 -32.16
CA LEU A 71 61.02 -0.23 -31.36
C LEU A 71 61.24 0.01 -29.86
N GLY A 72 62.44 0.48 -29.47
CA GLY A 72 62.74 0.84 -28.10
C GLY A 72 61.91 2.01 -27.58
N ALA A 73 61.64 3.02 -28.43
CA ALA A 73 60.76 4.12 -28.10
C ALA A 73 59.29 3.65 -27.91
N LEU A 74 58.81 2.71 -28.73
CA LEU A 74 57.48 2.11 -28.58
C LEU A 74 57.35 1.28 -27.31
N ASP A 75 58.36 0.48 -26.98
CA ASP A 75 58.36 -0.30 -25.74
C ASP A 75 58.30 0.60 -24.50
N ALA A 76 59.08 1.69 -24.49
CA ALA A 76 59.01 2.68 -23.43
C ALA A 76 57.63 3.37 -23.34
N LYS A 77 56.97 3.64 -24.47
CA LYS A 77 55.60 4.18 -24.50
C LYS A 77 54.58 3.16 -23.97
N LEU A 78 54.70 1.90 -24.35
CA LEU A 78 53.82 0.82 -23.90
C LEU A 78 53.97 0.60 -22.40
N ALA A 79 55.19 0.56 -21.87
CA ALA A 79 55.44 0.43 -20.44
C ALA A 79 54.78 1.55 -19.63
N ARG A 80 54.89 2.82 -20.07
CA ARG A 80 54.22 3.96 -19.43
C ARG A 80 52.70 3.82 -19.45
N LEU A 81 52.15 3.36 -20.57
CA LEU A 81 50.72 3.17 -20.73
C LEU A 81 50.20 2.05 -19.82
N LEU A 82 50.95 0.95 -19.65
CA LEU A 82 50.60 -0.12 -18.70
C LEU A 82 50.61 0.36 -17.24
N VAL A 83 51.55 1.22 -16.85
CA VAL A 83 51.54 1.83 -15.52
C VAL A 83 50.29 2.69 -15.33
N MET A 84 49.96 3.50 -16.32
CA MET A 84 48.75 4.33 -16.32
C MET A 84 47.47 3.46 -16.24
N SER A 85 47.40 2.36 -16.99
CA SER A 85 46.24 1.46 -16.97
C SER A 85 46.07 0.79 -15.61
N ALA A 86 47.15 0.37 -14.96
CA ALA A 86 47.12 -0.19 -13.61
C ALA A 86 46.63 0.85 -12.58
N GLU A 87 47.06 2.11 -12.70
CA GLU A 87 46.54 3.19 -11.86
C GLU A 87 45.05 3.44 -12.08
N HIS A 88 44.60 3.48 -13.33
CA HIS A 88 43.18 3.64 -13.65
C HIS A 88 42.34 2.49 -13.10
N GLN A 89 42.81 1.24 -13.23
CA GLN A 89 42.14 0.07 -12.65
C GLN A 89 42.03 0.17 -11.13
N ARG A 90 43.10 0.58 -10.43
CA ARG A 90 43.06 0.79 -8.98
C ARG A 90 42.08 1.90 -8.59
N ARG A 91 42.03 3.01 -9.34
CA ARG A 91 41.05 4.09 -9.11
C ARG A 91 39.63 3.61 -9.38
N GLN A 92 39.42 2.85 -10.44
CA GLN A 92 38.12 2.27 -10.79
C GLN A 92 37.60 1.33 -9.69
N GLN A 93 38.44 0.45 -9.16
CA GLN A 93 38.08 -0.40 -8.02
C GLN A 93 37.67 0.42 -6.79
N ARG A 94 38.36 1.54 -6.52
CA ARG A 94 37.97 2.45 -5.44
C ARG A 94 36.62 3.10 -5.71
N VAL A 95 36.36 3.52 -6.95
CA VAL A 95 35.06 4.09 -7.34
C VAL A 95 33.95 3.05 -7.18
N GLU A 96 34.16 1.81 -7.61
CA GLU A 96 33.19 0.72 -7.45
C GLU A 96 32.90 0.41 -5.98
N ALA A 97 33.94 0.43 -5.12
CA ALA A 97 33.76 0.31 -3.68
C ALA A 97 32.95 1.48 -3.10
N LEU A 98 33.21 2.71 -3.52
CA LEU A 98 32.43 3.87 -3.08
C LEU A 98 30.97 3.77 -3.54
N ILE A 99 30.72 3.34 -4.79
CA ILE A 99 29.37 3.12 -5.30
C ILE A 99 28.64 2.05 -4.49
N SER A 100 29.32 0.96 -4.10
CA SER A 100 28.70 -0.06 -3.25
C SER A 100 28.37 0.49 -1.86
N THR A 101 29.25 1.29 -1.26
CA THR A 101 28.95 1.95 0.03
C THR A 101 27.77 2.90 -0.05
N LEU A 102 27.69 3.70 -1.12
CA LEU A 102 26.56 4.61 -1.34
C LEU A 102 25.26 3.84 -1.49
N ARG A 103 25.24 2.75 -2.27
CA ARG A 103 24.07 1.87 -2.38
C ARG A 103 23.64 1.27 -1.04
N THR A 104 24.60 0.87 -0.19
CA THR A 104 24.25 0.37 1.15
C THR A 104 23.64 1.47 2.01
N LEU A 105 24.21 2.68 1.99
CA LEU A 105 23.66 3.82 2.74
C LEU A 105 22.25 4.16 2.27
N ASP A 106 22.03 4.24 0.96
CA ASP A 106 20.70 4.48 0.39
C ASP A 106 19.70 3.43 0.84
N SER A 107 20.09 2.14 0.82
CA SER A 107 19.20 1.06 1.27
C SER A 107 18.85 1.19 2.76
N THR A 108 19.83 1.49 3.62
CA THR A 108 19.59 1.70 5.06
C THR A 108 18.72 2.92 5.33
N TRP A 109 18.89 3.98 4.54
CA TRP A 109 18.08 5.18 4.66
C TRP A 109 16.62 4.89 4.28
N HIS A 110 16.38 4.20 3.16
CA HIS A 110 15.03 3.78 2.76
C HIS A 110 14.37 2.87 3.79
N GLU A 111 15.12 1.95 4.38
CA GLU A 111 14.63 1.09 5.46
C GLU A 111 14.26 1.91 6.70
N SER A 112 15.10 2.88 7.10
CA SER A 112 14.82 3.79 8.22
C SER A 112 13.58 4.67 7.96
N ALA A 113 13.40 5.17 6.74
CA ALA A 113 12.24 5.96 6.37
C ALA A 113 10.96 5.11 6.36
N SER A 114 11.04 3.89 5.85
CA SER A 114 9.91 2.93 5.83
C SER A 114 9.49 2.52 7.24
N THR A 115 10.46 2.23 8.12
CA THR A 115 10.18 1.90 9.53
C THR A 115 9.57 3.07 10.27
N LEU A 116 10.07 4.30 10.07
CA LEU A 116 9.47 5.51 10.64
C LEU A 116 8.03 5.68 10.15
N HIS A 117 7.79 5.56 8.85
CA HIS A 117 6.45 5.65 8.28
C HIS A 117 5.49 4.61 8.86
N SER A 118 5.95 3.37 9.01
CA SER A 118 5.18 2.30 9.66
C SER A 118 4.88 2.62 11.12
N CYS A 119 5.85 3.14 11.87
CA CYS A 119 5.65 3.56 13.26
C CYS A 119 4.60 4.68 13.37
N VAL A 120 4.69 5.72 12.53
CA VAL A 120 3.71 6.81 12.51
C VAL A 120 2.32 6.28 12.17
N SER A 121 2.21 5.48 11.10
CA SER A 121 0.94 4.86 10.69
C SER A 121 0.34 3.98 11.80
N SER A 122 1.17 3.31 12.61
CA SER A 122 0.70 2.51 13.76
C SER A 122 0.28 3.36 14.97
N LEU A 123 0.89 4.54 15.15
CA LEU A 123 0.62 5.43 16.28
C LEU A 123 -0.62 6.31 16.04
N ASP A 124 -0.87 6.74 14.81
CA ASP A 124 -2.01 7.56 14.44
C ASP A 124 -3.37 7.03 14.94
N PRO A 125 -3.73 5.74 14.74
CA PRO A 125 -5.00 5.23 15.25
C PRO A 125 -5.04 5.17 16.79
N ILE A 126 -3.90 4.97 17.45
CA ILE A 126 -3.81 4.96 18.92
C ILE A 126 -4.03 6.36 19.47
N VAL A 127 -3.41 7.37 18.84
CA VAL A 127 -3.58 8.78 19.21
C VAL A 127 -5.04 9.22 18.96
N ALA A 128 -5.62 8.82 17.83
CA ALA A 128 -7.01 9.10 17.50
C ALA A 128 -7.97 8.45 18.52
N SER A 129 -7.77 7.17 18.85
CA SER A 129 -8.54 6.47 19.89
C SER A 129 -8.39 7.16 21.24
N GLY A 130 -7.17 7.52 21.64
CA GLY A 130 -6.93 8.22 22.91
C GLY A 130 -7.58 9.60 22.98
N ALA A 131 -7.67 10.31 21.85
CA ALA A 131 -8.42 11.57 21.78
C ALA A 131 -9.93 11.35 21.95
N LEU A 132 -10.49 10.32 21.30
CA LEU A 132 -11.89 9.94 21.49
C LEU A 132 -12.17 9.52 22.94
N ASP A 133 -11.31 8.70 23.53
CA ASP A 133 -11.45 8.25 24.92
C ASP A 133 -11.40 9.43 25.90
N ARG A 134 -10.49 10.40 25.68
CA ARG A 134 -10.43 11.62 26.50
C ARG A 134 -11.72 12.43 26.42
N THR A 135 -12.29 12.57 25.22
CA THR A 135 -13.57 13.29 25.07
C THR A 135 -14.72 12.52 25.74
N ALA A 136 -14.77 11.19 25.62
CA ALA A 136 -15.75 10.33 26.29
C ALA A 136 -15.63 10.39 27.82
N ILE A 137 -14.41 10.42 28.36
CA ILE A 137 -14.18 10.57 29.80
C ILE A 137 -14.63 11.95 30.26
N SER A 138 -14.30 13.01 29.52
CA SER A 138 -14.72 14.37 29.85
C SER A 138 -16.25 14.51 29.86
N THR A 139 -16.93 13.95 28.86
CA THR A 139 -18.41 13.94 28.82
C THR A 139 -19.00 13.11 29.95
N ALA A 140 -18.44 11.93 30.26
CA ALA A 140 -18.87 11.11 31.39
C ALA A 140 -18.67 11.80 32.75
N GLN A 141 -17.58 12.56 32.92
CA GLN A 141 -17.35 13.36 34.14
C GLN A 141 -18.33 14.52 34.27
N SER A 142 -18.74 15.13 33.15
CA SER A 142 -19.77 16.17 33.14
C SER A 142 -21.18 15.64 33.38
N ALA A 143 -21.43 14.36 33.09
CA ALA A 143 -22.70 13.72 33.38
C ALA A 143 -22.84 13.50 34.90
N SER A 144 -23.99 13.87 35.46
CA SER A 144 -24.29 13.74 36.90
C SER A 144 -24.52 12.28 37.37
N LEU A 145 -23.99 11.29 36.65
CA LEU A 145 -24.16 9.87 36.98
C LEU A 145 -23.10 9.44 37.97
N THR A 146 -23.54 8.95 39.13
CA THR A 146 -22.62 8.40 40.14
C THR A 146 -22.33 6.92 39.87
N PRO A 147 -21.12 6.42 40.16
CA PRO A 147 -20.79 5.00 40.03
C PRO A 147 -21.77 4.08 40.79
N SER A 148 -22.28 4.53 41.94
CA SER A 148 -23.32 3.83 42.71
C SER A 148 -24.63 3.66 41.95
N GLN A 149 -25.07 4.68 41.20
CA GLN A 149 -26.28 4.59 40.39
C GLN A 149 -26.10 3.59 39.24
N ILE A 150 -24.95 3.65 38.56
CA ILE A 150 -24.62 2.70 37.47
C ILE A 150 -24.61 1.27 38.00
N LEU A 151 -23.95 1.01 39.13
CA LEU A 151 -23.91 -0.33 39.74
C LEU A 151 -25.29 -0.80 40.20
N SER A 152 -26.10 0.09 40.75
CA SER A 152 -27.47 -0.25 41.16
C SER A 152 -28.34 -0.65 39.95
N TYR A 153 -28.22 0.09 38.85
CA TYR A 153 -28.96 -0.20 37.62
C TYR A 153 -28.45 -1.47 36.95
N ALA A 154 -27.13 -1.69 36.93
CA ALA A 154 -26.55 -2.93 36.44
C ALA A 154 -27.04 -4.17 37.22
N ARG A 155 -27.19 -4.07 38.54
CA ARG A 155 -27.80 -5.15 39.37
C ARG A 155 -29.27 -5.40 39.02
N LEU A 156 -30.01 -4.36 38.66
CA LEU A 156 -31.40 -4.50 38.20
C LEU A 156 -31.49 -5.17 36.82
N LEU A 157 -30.54 -4.89 35.93
CA LEU A 157 -30.50 -5.49 34.59
C LEU A 157 -29.93 -6.92 34.56
N ALA A 158 -29.02 -7.26 35.46
CA ALA A 158 -28.31 -8.55 35.46
C ALA A 158 -29.24 -9.80 35.33
N PRO A 159 -30.41 -9.88 36.00
CA PRO A 159 -31.32 -11.02 35.86
C PRO A 159 -31.98 -11.15 34.49
N PHE A 160 -32.05 -10.06 33.71
CA PHE A 160 -32.72 -10.00 32.42
C PHE A 160 -31.75 -10.11 31.24
N THR A 161 -30.46 -9.82 31.46
CA THR A 161 -29.43 -9.79 30.41
C THR A 161 -28.41 -10.92 30.52
N SER A 162 -28.24 -11.54 31.69
CA SER A 162 -27.37 -12.71 31.84
C SER A 162 -28.15 -14.00 31.60
N ALA A 163 -27.62 -14.87 30.73
CA ALA A 163 -28.00 -16.28 30.79
C ALA A 163 -27.49 -16.82 32.15
N PRO A 164 -28.31 -17.49 32.97
CA PRO A 164 -27.85 -18.06 34.22
C PRO A 164 -26.65 -18.99 33.95
N PRO A 165 -25.61 -18.98 34.80
CA PRO A 165 -24.43 -19.80 34.57
C PRO A 165 -24.85 -21.27 34.45
N SER A 166 -24.52 -21.87 33.30
CA SER A 166 -24.80 -23.26 32.93
C SER A 166 -24.37 -24.28 34.01
N SER A 167 -23.45 -23.89 34.89
CA SER A 167 -22.93 -24.72 35.99
C SER A 167 -23.88 -24.95 37.17
N LEU A 168 -25.02 -24.24 37.26
CA LEU A 168 -26.01 -24.45 38.33
C LEU A 168 -27.06 -25.53 37.99
N PHE A 169 -26.97 -26.18 36.83
CA PHE A 169 -27.90 -27.24 36.43
C PHE A 169 -27.17 -28.60 36.32
N PRO A 170 -27.41 -29.54 37.26
CA PRO A 170 -27.02 -30.95 37.08
C PRO A 170 -27.75 -31.53 35.84
N PRO A 171 -27.05 -32.32 34.98
CA PRO A 171 -27.54 -32.67 33.65
C PRO A 171 -28.70 -33.67 33.56
N GLU A 172 -29.35 -34.08 34.66
CA GLU A 172 -30.29 -35.22 34.63
C GLU A 172 -31.73 -34.94 35.05
N ILE A 173 -32.07 -33.70 35.42
CA ILE A 173 -33.45 -33.41 35.83
C ILE A 173 -34.17 -32.66 34.70
N LYS A 174 -34.74 -33.42 33.75
CA LYS A 174 -35.83 -32.95 32.88
C LYS A 174 -37.10 -32.76 33.73
N LEU A 175 -37.12 -31.73 34.58
CA LEU A 175 -38.29 -31.40 35.38
C LEU A 175 -39.31 -30.67 34.49
N LYS A 176 -40.43 -31.34 34.27
CA LYS A 176 -41.57 -30.90 33.46
C LYS A 176 -42.30 -29.78 34.22
N GLY A 177 -41.79 -28.56 34.14
CA GLY A 177 -42.35 -27.36 34.76
C GLY A 177 -42.92 -26.40 33.73
N VAL A 178 -44.13 -25.89 33.98
CA VAL A 178 -44.83 -24.87 33.17
C VAL A 178 -44.04 -23.56 33.23
N GLY A 179 -43.21 -23.29 32.24
CA GLY A 179 -42.34 -22.11 32.21
C GLY A 179 -42.22 -21.54 30.80
N ALA A 180 -42.71 -20.30 30.64
CA ALA A 180 -42.67 -19.42 29.47
C ALA A 180 -41.99 -19.97 28.20
N THR A 181 -42.80 -20.36 27.22
CA THR A 181 -42.35 -20.63 25.86
C THR A 181 -41.98 -19.32 25.16
N ASP A 182 -40.77 -19.27 24.59
CA ASP A 182 -40.38 -18.32 23.56
C ASP A 182 -41.41 -18.36 22.38
N PRO A 183 -41.71 -17.27 21.66
CA PRO A 183 -42.49 -17.32 20.41
C PRO A 183 -41.94 -18.32 19.36
N THR A 184 -40.70 -18.79 19.48
CA THR A 184 -40.11 -19.87 18.66
C THR A 184 -40.23 -21.29 19.25
N GLY A 185 -40.99 -21.49 20.34
CA GLY A 185 -41.35 -22.82 20.85
C GLY A 185 -40.25 -23.57 21.60
N ARG A 186 -39.11 -22.93 21.88
CA ARG A 186 -38.06 -23.52 22.74
C ARG A 186 -38.39 -23.25 24.21
N SER A 187 -38.39 -24.30 25.03
CA SER A 187 -38.55 -24.16 26.48
C SER A 187 -37.31 -23.50 27.06
N LEU A 188 -37.46 -22.32 27.65
CA LEU A 188 -36.39 -21.66 28.37
C LEU A 188 -36.02 -22.50 29.62
N PRO A 189 -34.73 -22.54 30.00
CA PRO A 189 -34.31 -23.24 31.21
C PRO A 189 -34.99 -22.67 32.45
N MET A 190 -35.23 -23.51 33.46
CA MET A 190 -35.97 -23.13 34.67
C MET A 190 -35.35 -21.90 35.35
N GLY A 191 -36.14 -20.84 35.52
CA GLY A 191 -35.70 -19.58 36.14
C GLY A 191 -35.15 -18.53 35.18
N ALA A 192 -35.04 -18.83 33.88
CA ALA A 192 -34.70 -17.81 32.88
C ALA A 192 -35.87 -16.84 32.68
N ILE A 193 -35.61 -15.57 32.93
CA ILE A 193 -36.55 -14.51 32.61
C ILE A 193 -36.50 -14.31 31.09
N PRO A 194 -37.65 -14.29 30.39
CA PRO A 194 -37.65 -14.13 28.95
C PRO A 194 -37.05 -12.76 28.55
N PRO A 195 -36.37 -12.69 27.41
CA PRO A 195 -35.65 -11.48 26.97
C PRO A 195 -36.59 -10.29 26.71
N PHE A 196 -37.87 -10.57 26.50
CA PHE A 196 -38.91 -9.58 26.32
C PHE A 196 -40.03 -9.79 27.35
N PRO A 197 -40.78 -8.73 27.72
CA PRO A 197 -41.95 -8.86 28.56
C PRO A 197 -42.91 -9.92 28.00
N THR A 198 -43.35 -10.86 28.83
CA THR A 198 -44.31 -11.89 28.38
C THR A 198 -45.69 -11.28 28.12
N GLU A 199 -46.46 -11.90 27.25
CA GLU A 199 -47.86 -11.52 26.99
C GLU A 199 -48.68 -11.46 28.30
N ALA A 200 -48.45 -12.38 29.23
CA ALA A 200 -49.08 -12.36 30.55
C ALA A 200 -48.65 -11.16 31.40
N ALA A 201 -47.37 -10.75 31.34
CA ALA A 201 -46.88 -9.55 32.03
C ALA A 201 -47.37 -8.26 31.37
N MET A 202 -47.47 -8.23 30.04
CA MET A 202 -48.10 -7.14 29.29
C MET A 202 -49.59 -7.03 29.63
N ARG A 203 -50.29 -8.16 29.73
CA ARG A 203 -51.70 -8.22 30.14
C ARG A 203 -51.93 -7.75 31.57
N ARG A 204 -51.04 -8.15 32.47
CA ARG A 204 -51.10 -7.73 33.88
C ARG A 204 -50.58 -6.30 34.11
N GLY A 205 -49.96 -5.68 33.11
CA GLY A 205 -49.39 -4.34 33.21
C GLY A 205 -50.46 -3.28 33.48
N ARG A 206 -50.06 -2.21 34.19
CA ARG A 206 -50.92 -1.04 34.50
C ARG A 206 -51.55 -0.37 33.26
N LEU A 207 -51.05 -0.66 32.07
CA LEU A 207 -51.60 -0.17 30.80
C LEU A 207 -52.98 -0.77 30.47
N GLN A 208 -53.33 -1.98 30.94
CA GLN A 208 -54.67 -2.56 30.75
C GLN A 208 -55.68 -2.07 31.80
N PHE A 209 -55.22 -1.86 33.04
CA PHE A 209 -56.08 -1.38 34.13
C PHE A 209 -56.42 0.11 34.03
N GLY A 210 -55.66 0.90 33.25
CA GLY A 210 -55.89 2.33 33.09
C GLY A 210 -57.06 2.72 32.18
N ARG A 211 -57.65 1.78 31.44
CA ARG A 211 -58.78 2.07 30.54
C ARG A 211 -60.02 1.19 30.74
N GLU A 212 -59.91 0.04 31.39
CA GLU A 212 -61.02 -0.94 31.47
C GLU A 212 -61.34 -1.43 32.90
N GLY A 213 -60.81 -0.76 33.94
CA GLY A 213 -61.12 -1.06 35.34
C GLY A 213 -62.54 -0.76 35.82
N LEU A 214 -63.50 -0.51 34.91
CA LEU A 214 -64.92 -0.30 35.25
C LEU A 214 -65.91 -1.10 34.37
N MET A 215 -65.48 -2.11 33.60
CA MET A 215 -66.43 -3.08 33.03
C MET A 215 -65.89 -4.49 33.10
N GLN A 216 -66.32 -5.14 34.17
CA GLN A 216 -66.30 -6.57 34.40
C GLN A 216 -67.08 -7.30 33.29
N GLY A 217 -66.36 -8.00 32.41
CA GLY A 217 -66.89 -9.05 31.54
C GLY A 217 -66.97 -8.71 30.06
N LEU A 218 -66.51 -9.66 29.22
CA LEU A 218 -66.60 -9.74 27.76
C LEU A 218 -65.45 -9.10 26.95
N GLY A 219 -64.29 -9.78 26.96
CA GLY A 219 -63.35 -9.75 25.83
C GLY A 219 -63.43 -11.08 25.09
N ALA A 220 -64.29 -11.17 24.08
CA ALA A 220 -64.44 -12.35 23.25
C ALA A 220 -63.15 -12.63 22.45
N THR A 221 -62.69 -13.87 22.47
CA THR A 221 -61.76 -14.39 21.46
C THR A 221 -62.55 -14.63 20.17
N GLU A 222 -62.77 -13.59 19.37
CA GLU A 222 -63.29 -13.78 18.01
C GLU A 222 -62.12 -13.96 17.03
N GLU A 223 -62.06 -15.17 16.51
CA GLU A 223 -61.23 -15.64 15.41
C GLU A 223 -61.56 -14.82 14.14
N VAL A 224 -60.55 -14.14 13.58
CA VAL A 224 -60.72 -13.31 12.38
C VAL A 224 -60.86 -14.24 11.16
N GLY A 225 -62.09 -14.55 10.74
CA GLY A 225 -62.29 -15.40 9.56
C GLY A 225 -63.71 -15.70 9.07
N ALA A 226 -64.78 -15.45 9.84
CA ALA A 226 -66.13 -15.79 9.40
C ALA A 226 -66.84 -14.60 8.71
N ARG A 227 -66.80 -14.58 7.37
CA ARG A 227 -67.69 -13.74 6.55
C ARG A 227 -69.15 -14.12 6.84
N ARG A 228 -69.95 -13.15 7.26
CA ARG A 228 -71.41 -13.29 7.37
C ARG A 228 -72.07 -12.46 6.26
N ASP A 229 -72.77 -13.16 5.38
CA ASP A 229 -73.54 -12.59 4.27
C ASP A 229 -74.86 -11.96 4.75
N GLY A 230 -75.19 -10.80 4.16
CA GLY A 230 -76.45 -10.04 4.31
C GLY A 230 -76.42 -8.74 3.48
N PRO A 231 -77.56 -8.21 2.99
CA PRO A 231 -77.79 -8.00 1.54
C PRO A 231 -77.62 -6.58 0.95
N ALA A 232 -77.31 -6.55 -0.37
CA ALA A 232 -77.50 -5.55 -1.44
C ALA A 232 -77.82 -4.07 -1.08
N ALA A 233 -76.87 -3.12 -1.24
CA ALA A 233 -76.52 -2.30 -2.44
C ALA A 233 -77.20 -0.89 -2.43
N PRO A 234 -76.57 0.23 -2.91
CA PRO A 234 -75.83 0.31 -4.17
C PRO A 234 -74.53 1.14 -4.23
N ALA A 235 -73.74 0.81 -5.26
CA ALA A 235 -72.87 1.64 -6.10
C ALA A 235 -71.67 2.42 -5.49
N GLU A 236 -70.51 1.82 -5.76
CA GLU A 236 -69.13 2.33 -5.76
C GLU A 236 -68.90 3.69 -6.48
N PRO A 237 -67.74 4.33 -6.25
CA PRO A 237 -66.67 4.15 -7.25
C PRO A 237 -65.43 3.44 -6.69
N ALA A 238 -65.09 2.33 -7.35
CA ALA A 238 -63.93 1.51 -7.10
C ALA A 238 -62.67 2.31 -7.39
N ILE A 239 -61.87 2.56 -6.37
CA ILE A 239 -60.46 2.88 -6.54
C ILE A 239 -59.77 1.54 -6.83
N PRO A 240 -59.20 1.32 -8.02
CA PRO A 240 -58.47 0.10 -8.29
C PRO A 240 -57.30 0.02 -7.31
N LYS A 241 -57.30 -1.01 -6.45
CA LYS A 241 -56.14 -1.39 -5.66
C LYS A 241 -55.06 -1.80 -6.66
N ALA A 242 -54.26 -0.82 -7.09
CA ALA A 242 -53.03 -1.08 -7.82
C ALA A 242 -52.17 -1.99 -6.93
N ASP A 243 -51.80 -3.15 -7.45
CA ASP A 243 -50.95 -4.13 -6.81
C ASP A 243 -49.74 -3.45 -6.17
N ALA A 244 -49.75 -3.33 -4.84
CA ALA A 244 -48.62 -2.82 -4.08
C ALA A 244 -47.35 -3.64 -4.35
N ALA A 245 -47.51 -4.92 -4.72
CA ALA A 245 -46.44 -5.79 -5.18
C ALA A 245 -45.79 -5.31 -6.49
N ALA A 246 -46.58 -4.88 -7.48
CA ALA A 246 -46.05 -4.37 -8.75
C ALA A 246 -45.35 -3.01 -8.57
N ARG A 247 -45.79 -2.21 -7.60
CA ARG A 247 -45.17 -0.92 -7.27
C ARG A 247 -43.81 -1.11 -6.57
N LEU A 248 -43.71 -2.08 -5.66
CA LEU A 248 -42.45 -2.43 -4.99
C LEU A 248 -41.42 -3.01 -5.98
N GLU A 249 -41.88 -3.81 -6.94
CA GLU A 249 -41.00 -4.42 -7.95
C GLU A 249 -40.43 -3.38 -8.95
N GLN A 250 -41.21 -2.35 -9.29
CA GLN A 250 -40.73 -1.21 -10.09
C GLN A 250 -39.71 -0.35 -9.33
N GLU A 251 -39.92 -0.14 -8.02
CA GLU A 251 -39.02 0.65 -7.18
C GLU A 251 -37.68 -0.08 -6.97
N ALA A 252 -37.71 -1.42 -6.79
CA ALA A 252 -36.51 -2.25 -6.70
C ALA A 252 -35.70 -2.24 -8.01
N LYS A 253 -36.37 -2.25 -9.17
CA LYS A 253 -35.70 -2.15 -10.49
C LYS A 253 -35.04 -0.79 -10.70
N ALA A 254 -35.64 0.29 -10.22
CA ALA A 254 -35.06 1.64 -10.33
C ALA A 254 -33.76 1.80 -9.50
N HIS A 255 -33.69 1.18 -8.32
CA HIS A 255 -32.48 1.18 -7.50
C HIS A 255 -31.36 0.27 -8.04
N GLN A 256 -31.71 -0.77 -8.81
CA GLN A 256 -30.70 -1.67 -9.40
C GLN A 256 -29.99 -1.06 -10.63
N VAL A 257 -30.70 -0.23 -11.42
CA VAL A 257 -30.11 0.45 -12.59
C VAL A 257 -29.15 1.59 -12.16
N THR A 258 -29.41 2.23 -11.03
CA THR A 258 -28.51 3.27 -10.47
C THR A 258 -27.23 2.69 -9.84
N ALA A 259 -27.26 1.43 -9.38
CA ALA A 259 -26.09 0.75 -8.84
C ALA A 259 -25.19 0.10 -9.90
N ALA A 260 -25.71 -0.22 -11.10
CA ALA A 260 -24.98 -0.95 -12.15
C ALA A 260 -24.40 -0.07 -13.27
N GLY A 261 -24.63 1.25 -13.27
CA GLY A 261 -24.26 2.17 -14.36
C GLY A 261 -23.43 3.37 -13.94
N GLY A 262 -22.40 3.20 -13.10
CA GLY A 262 -21.64 4.34 -12.55
C GLY A 262 -20.19 4.05 -12.16
N ALA A 263 -19.49 3.21 -12.93
CA ALA A 263 -18.03 3.23 -12.94
C ALA A 263 -17.57 4.37 -13.86
N GLY A 264 -17.06 5.46 -13.28
CA GLY A 264 -16.32 6.51 -13.98
C GLY A 264 -17.09 7.80 -14.25
N ALA A 265 -16.93 8.78 -13.35
CA ALA A 265 -16.79 10.21 -13.64
C ALA A 265 -16.83 11.00 -12.32
N ALA A 266 -15.71 11.62 -11.97
CA ALA A 266 -15.62 12.55 -10.86
C ALA A 266 -16.45 13.83 -11.15
N PRO A 267 -17.11 14.43 -10.14
CA PRO A 267 -17.85 15.66 -10.34
C PRO A 267 -16.93 16.90 -10.45
N PRO A 268 -17.20 17.86 -11.35
CA PRO A 268 -16.52 19.15 -11.37
C PRO A 268 -17.05 20.06 -10.25
N HIS A 269 -16.13 20.64 -9.48
CA HIS A 269 -16.42 21.68 -8.49
C HIS A 269 -16.79 23.02 -9.18
N PRO A 270 -17.88 23.70 -8.76
CA PRO A 270 -18.15 25.08 -9.13
C PRO A 270 -17.59 26.02 -8.05
N GLY A 271 -16.62 26.85 -8.38
CA GLY A 271 -16.04 27.80 -7.43
C GLY A 271 -14.90 28.63 -8.01
N SER A 272 -15.18 29.38 -9.07
CA SER A 272 -14.27 30.40 -9.60
C SER A 272 -14.56 31.75 -8.92
N GLY A 273 -13.74 32.12 -7.95
CA GLY A 273 -13.54 33.47 -7.43
C GLY A 273 -12.09 33.52 -6.98
N ASP A 274 -11.20 33.99 -7.87
CA ASP A 274 -10.75 35.39 -7.96
C ASP A 274 -9.72 35.70 -6.87
N GLY A 275 -8.47 35.90 -7.33
CA GLY A 275 -7.34 36.53 -6.64
C GLY A 275 -6.89 35.92 -5.31
N MET A 276 -5.75 35.23 -5.33
CA MET A 276 -4.66 35.40 -4.35
C MET A 276 -3.43 34.62 -4.84
N ASP A 277 -2.44 35.40 -5.26
CA ASP A 277 -0.99 35.18 -5.23
C ASP A 277 -0.49 33.74 -5.12
N VAL A 278 0.01 33.24 -6.25
CA VAL A 278 0.98 32.15 -6.29
C VAL A 278 2.29 32.71 -5.72
N GLU A 279 2.46 32.63 -4.40
CA GLU A 279 3.80 32.63 -3.81
C GLU A 279 4.47 31.32 -4.24
N GLU A 280 5.23 31.44 -5.31
CA GLU A 280 6.28 30.54 -5.75
C GLU A 280 7.19 30.27 -4.53
N PHE A 281 6.94 29.15 -3.87
CA PHE A 281 7.82 28.63 -2.81
C PHE A 281 9.09 28.09 -3.48
N GLU A 282 9.98 29.01 -3.84
CA GLU A 282 11.35 28.73 -4.23
C GLU A 282 12.08 28.27 -2.96
N PHE A 283 12.19 26.95 -2.81
CA PHE A 283 12.83 26.31 -1.66
C PHE A 283 14.35 26.48 -1.81
N ASP A 284 14.87 27.62 -1.34
CA ASP A 284 16.29 27.94 -1.30
C ASP A 284 16.97 27.10 -0.20
N LEU A 285 17.53 25.95 -0.60
CA LEU A 285 18.32 25.05 0.23
C LEU A 285 19.81 25.40 0.10
N ASP A 286 20.18 26.65 0.37
CA ASP A 286 21.58 26.99 0.67
C ASP A 286 21.83 26.75 2.17
N LEU A 287 21.98 25.46 2.51
CA LEU A 287 22.53 25.03 3.79
C LEU A 287 23.83 24.30 3.50
N ASN A 288 24.87 25.10 3.32
CA ASN A 288 26.23 24.66 3.59
C ASN A 288 26.95 25.66 4.51
N PRO A 289 27.92 25.13 5.28
CA PRO A 289 27.96 25.34 6.72
C PRO A 289 29.35 25.76 7.16
N ASP A 290 29.51 26.96 7.73
CA ASP A 290 30.76 27.34 8.39
C ASP A 290 30.49 28.36 9.51
N LEU A 291 30.39 27.85 10.74
CA LEU A 291 30.85 28.45 12.02
C LEU A 291 30.62 27.50 13.19
#